data_AF-A0A920VFH8-F1
#
_entry.id   AF-A0A920VFH8-F1
#
_cell.length_a   1.000
_cell.length_b   1.000
_cell.length_c   1.000
_cell.angle_alpha   90.00
_cell.angle_beta   90.00
_cell.angle_gamma   90.00
#
_symmetry.space_group_name_H-M   'P 1'
#
loop_
_entity.id
_entity.type
_entity.pdbx_description
1 polymer ?
#
loop_
_entity_poly.entity_id
_entity_poly.type
_entity_poly.pdbx_seq_one_letter_code
_entity_poly.pdbx_strand_id
1 'polypeptide(L)'
;MVCEGTLGIITEAWMRVQARPVFRASAGVTFPTFAAGAEAARRIVQTKLWPANCRLLDPVEAAAAAGMDGTGALLVLGFESAEVPQGEGLSNTLWILLGILAGL
;
A
#
# COMPACT_ATOMS: atom_id res chain seq x y z
N MET A 1 10.19 -17.03 -17.65
CA MET A 1 11.46 -17.73 -17.38
C MET A 1 12.35 -16.73 -16.65
N VAL A 2 12.76 -17.02 -15.41
CA VAL A 2 13.63 -16.15 -14.60
C VAL A 2 15.06 -16.65 -14.78
N CYS A 3 16.02 -15.75 -15.01
CA CYS A 3 17.41 -16.14 -15.23
C CYS A 3 18.18 -16.42 -13.95
N GLU A 4 17.92 -15.71 -12.84
CA GLU A 4 18.58 -15.90 -11.53
C GLU A 4 20.11 -16.21 -11.60
N GLY A 5 20.83 -15.61 -12.55
CA GLY A 5 22.27 -15.81 -12.78
C GLY A 5 22.68 -17.01 -13.65
N THR A 6 21.75 -17.87 -14.07
CA THR A 6 22.04 -19.05 -14.91
C THR A 6 22.49 -18.73 -16.33
N LEU A 7 22.13 -17.54 -16.86
CA LEU A 7 22.42 -17.14 -18.24
C LEU A 7 23.51 -16.05 -18.37
N GLY A 8 24.28 -15.79 -17.30
CA GLY A 8 25.40 -14.85 -17.31
C GLY A 8 25.23 -13.66 -16.35
N ILE A 9 26.14 -12.68 -16.49
CA ILE A 9 26.28 -11.53 -15.58
C ILE A 9 25.91 -10.24 -16.33
N ILE A 10 24.98 -9.46 -15.76
CA ILE A 10 24.64 -8.12 -16.27
C ILE A 10 25.70 -7.15 -15.78
N THR A 11 26.43 -6.51 -16.69
CA THR A 11 27.46 -5.50 -16.36
C THR A 11 26.91 -4.08 -16.42
N GLU A 12 25.97 -3.81 -17.33
CA GLU A 12 25.38 -2.49 -17.55
C GLU A 12 23.89 -2.63 -17.91
N ALA A 13 23.09 -1.64 -17.50
CA ALA A 13 21.67 -1.58 -17.84
C ALA A 13 21.18 -0.14 -17.87
N TRP A 14 20.28 0.17 -18.80
CA TRP A 14 19.55 1.43 -18.84
C TRP A 14 18.15 1.24 -18.26
N MET A 15 17.77 2.13 -17.35
CA MET A 15 16.47 2.07 -16.67
C MET A 15 15.67 3.34 -16.95
N ARG A 16 14.36 3.18 -17.08
CA ARG A 16 13.45 4.34 -17.11
C ARG A 16 13.26 4.85 -15.69
N VAL A 17 13.70 6.08 -15.43
CA VAL A 17 13.54 6.75 -14.14
C VAL A 17 12.21 7.51 -14.10
N GLN A 18 11.54 7.51 -12.94
CA GLN A 18 10.35 8.34 -12.67
C GLN A 18 10.77 9.64 -12.00
N ALA A 19 10.03 10.73 -12.24
CA ALA A 19 10.28 12.00 -11.56
C ALA A 19 10.14 11.84 -10.03
N ARG A 20 10.93 12.61 -9.27
CA ARG A 20 10.89 12.54 -7.81
C ARG A 20 9.50 12.97 -7.30
N PRO A 21 8.79 12.14 -6.53
CA PRO A 21 7.52 12.54 -5.96
C PRO A 21 7.73 13.68 -4.96
N VAL A 22 6.97 14.77 -5.15
CA VAL A 22 6.96 15.94 -4.26
C VAL A 22 5.67 16.02 -3.44
N PHE A 23 4.58 15.43 -3.95
CA PHE A 23 3.33 15.25 -3.23
C PHE A 23 3.27 13.84 -2.66
N ARG A 24 3.05 13.74 -1.34
CA ARG A 24 2.88 12.46 -0.64
C ARG A 24 1.69 12.56 0.32
N ALA A 25 0.88 11.52 0.37
CA ALA A 25 -0.18 11.36 1.35
C ALA A 25 -0.23 9.89 1.77
N SER A 26 -0.26 9.62 3.07
CA SER A 26 -0.25 8.25 3.59
C SER A 26 -1.18 8.09 4.77
N ALA A 27 -1.73 6.88 4.93
CA ALA A 27 -2.51 6.50 6.10
C ALA A 27 -2.25 5.04 6.49
N GLY A 28 -2.40 4.76 7.78
CA GLY A 28 -2.49 3.41 8.31
C GLY A 28 -3.91 3.15 8.82
N VAL A 29 -4.51 2.03 8.44
CA VAL A 29 -5.84 1.63 8.90
C VAL A 29 -5.77 0.24 9.52
N THR A 30 -6.26 0.11 10.75
CA THR A 30 -6.21 -1.12 11.51
C THR A 30 -7.47 -1.96 11.28
N PHE A 31 -7.29 -3.27 11.29
CA PHE A 31 -8.38 -4.25 11.14
C PHE A 31 -8.29 -5.30 12.25
N PRO A 32 -9.43 -5.82 12.73
CA PRO A 32 -9.44 -6.85 13.77
C PRO A 32 -8.87 -8.19 13.30
N THR A 33 -8.88 -8.46 11.98
CA THR A 33 -8.33 -9.68 11.39
C THR A 33 -7.58 -9.37 10.10
N PHE A 34 -6.59 -10.20 9.78
CA PHE A 34 -5.89 -10.11 8.50
C PHE A 34 -6.84 -10.30 7.31
N ALA A 35 -7.82 -11.19 7.42
CA ALA A 35 -8.82 -11.41 6.37
C ALA A 35 -9.64 -10.14 6.08
N ALA A 36 -10.06 -9.39 7.11
CA ALA A 36 -10.76 -8.12 6.93
C ALA A 36 -9.88 -7.05 6.24
N GLY A 37 -8.59 -6.98 6.60
CA GLY A 37 -7.64 -6.10 5.92
C GLY A 37 -7.41 -6.50 4.46
N ALA A 38 -7.36 -7.81 4.16
CA ALA A 38 -7.18 -8.31 2.80
C ALA A 38 -8.40 -8.04 1.91
N GLU A 39 -9.61 -8.16 2.47
CA GLU A 39 -10.85 -7.72 1.83
C GLU A 39 -10.80 -6.24 1.47
N ALA A 40 -10.40 -5.40 2.43
CA ALA A 40 -10.30 -3.97 2.24
C ALA A 40 -9.28 -3.60 1.16
N ALA A 41 -8.09 -4.19 1.20
CA ALA A 41 -7.05 -4.00 0.17
C ALA A 41 -7.56 -4.37 -1.22
N ARG A 42 -8.30 -5.49 -1.34
CA ARG A 42 -8.89 -5.92 -2.61
C ARG A 42 -9.88 -4.89 -3.14
N ARG A 43 -10.80 -4.40 -2.31
CA ARG A 43 -11.77 -3.37 -2.71
C ARG A 43 -11.08 -2.09 -3.18
N ILE A 44 -10.03 -1.64 -2.48
CA ILE A 44 -9.25 -0.46 -2.88
C ILE A 44 -8.58 -0.65 -4.25
N VAL A 45 -7.94 -1.79 -4.49
CA VAL A 45 -7.30 -2.02 -5.80
C VAL A 45 -8.35 -2.07 -6.92
N GLN A 46 -9.55 -2.57 -6.63
CA GLN A 46 -10.66 -2.62 -7.58
C GLN A 46 -11.29 -1.25 -7.89
N THR A 47 -11.12 -0.24 -7.03
CA THR A 47 -11.62 1.12 -7.31
C THR A 47 -10.76 1.90 -8.31
N LYS A 48 -9.61 1.33 -8.72
CA LYS A 48 -8.63 1.96 -9.61
C LYS A 48 -8.02 3.25 -9.08
N LEU A 49 -8.05 3.47 -7.75
CA LEU A 49 -7.32 4.56 -7.12
C LEU A 49 -5.79 4.34 -7.15
N TRP A 50 -5.35 3.08 -7.26
CA TRP A 50 -3.94 2.68 -7.45
C TRP A 50 -2.92 3.43 -6.57
N PRO A 51 -3.01 3.29 -5.24
CA PRO A 51 -2.00 3.82 -4.34
C PRO A 51 -0.60 3.28 -4.71
N ALA A 52 0.41 4.14 -4.61
CA ALA A 52 1.81 3.78 -4.81
C ALA A 52 2.31 2.73 -3.80
N ASN A 53 1.72 2.72 -2.59
CA ASN A 53 1.94 1.69 -1.58
C ASN A 53 0.60 1.17 -1.08
N CYS A 54 0.39 -0.14 -1.13
CA CYS A 54 -0.76 -0.83 -0.54
C CYS A 54 -0.23 -2.13 0.09
N ARG A 55 0.11 -2.07 1.38
CA ARG A 55 0.71 -3.19 2.08
C ARG A 55 -0.12 -3.53 3.31
N LEU A 56 -0.60 -4.77 3.36
CA LEU A 56 -1.21 -5.32 4.55
C LEU A 56 -0.14 -6.04 5.37
N LEU A 57 -0.06 -5.69 6.65
CA LEU A 57 0.77 -6.34 7.64
C LEU A 57 -0.11 -7.20 8.54
N ASP A 58 0.34 -8.42 8.82
CA ASP A 58 -0.27 -9.23 9.88
C ASP A 58 0.03 -8.62 11.27
N PRO A 59 -0.61 -9.10 12.36
CA PRO A 59 -0.40 -8.51 13.67
C PRO A 59 1.06 -8.55 14.16
N VAL A 60 1.81 -9.60 13.83
CA VAL A 60 3.21 -9.75 14.23
C VAL A 60 4.09 -8.76 13.47
N GLU A 61 3.89 -8.64 12.16
CA GLU A 61 4.58 -7.67 11.33
C GLU A 61 4.22 -6.23 11.72
N ALA A 62 2.96 -5.97 12.04
CA ALA A 62 2.49 -4.65 12.48
C ALA A 62 3.10 -4.25 13.82
N ALA A 63 3.23 -5.19 14.76
CA ALA A 63 3.94 -4.94 16.02
C ALA A 63 5.41 -4.60 15.78
N ALA A 64 6.09 -5.37 14.92
CA ALA A 64 7.52 -5.18 14.64
C ALA A 64 7.82 -3.90 13.85
N ALA A 65 7.03 -3.61 12.82
CA ALA A 65 7.31 -2.53 11.87
C ALA A 65 6.67 -1.18 12.28
N ALA A 66 5.54 -1.22 13.00
CA ALA A 66 4.76 -0.03 13.34
C ALA A 66 4.55 0.16 14.86
N GLY A 67 5.11 -0.70 15.71
CA GLY A 67 5.00 -0.58 17.17
C GLY A 67 3.58 -0.83 17.69
N MET A 68 2.76 -1.58 16.95
CA MET A 68 1.42 -1.96 17.38
C MET A 68 1.43 -3.05 18.46
N ASP A 69 0.28 -3.31 19.07
CA ASP A 69 0.10 -4.27 20.18
C ASP A 69 0.13 -5.75 19.78
N GLY A 70 0.27 -6.07 18.49
CA GLY A 70 0.31 -7.44 18.00
C GLY A 70 -1.05 -8.13 17.91
N THR A 71 -2.15 -7.40 18.03
CA THR A 71 -3.51 -7.99 18.00
C THR A 71 -4.25 -7.74 16.68
N GLY A 72 -4.04 -6.57 16.07
CA GLY A 72 -4.71 -6.17 14.83
C GLY A 72 -3.78 -6.18 13.61
N ALA A 73 -4.36 -6.41 12.43
CA ALA A 73 -3.68 -6.23 11.16
C ALA A 73 -3.63 -4.74 10.78
N LEU A 74 -2.61 -4.33 10.02
CA LEU A 74 -2.42 -2.94 9.58
C LEU A 74 -2.34 -2.84 8.06
N LEU A 75 -3.26 -2.09 7.45
CA LEU A 75 -3.17 -1.71 6.05
C LEU A 75 -2.49 -0.36 5.92
N VAL A 76 -1.31 -0.33 5.30
CA VAL A 76 -0.56 0.87 4.96
C VAL A 76 -0.89 1.29 3.53
N LEU A 77 -1.30 2.54 3.38
CA LEU A 77 -1.64 3.17 2.11
C LEU A 77 -0.77 4.39 1.89
N GLY A 78 -0.16 4.48 0.71
CA GLY A 78 0.65 5.60 0.30
C GLY A 78 0.32 6.04 -1.11
N PHE A 79 0.05 7.31 -1.29
CA PHE A 79 -0.14 7.98 -2.56
C PHE A 79 1.01 8.95 -2.78
N GLU A 80 1.59 8.90 -3.97
CA GLU A 80 2.75 9.72 -4.33
C GLU A 80 2.59 10.26 -5.75
N SER A 81 3.01 11.51 -5.96
CA SER A 81 3.05 12.12 -7.29
C SER A 81 4.11 13.21 -7.37
N ALA A 82 4.69 13.40 -8.55
CA ALA A 82 5.59 14.50 -8.85
C ALA A 82 4.83 15.79 -9.24
N GLU A 83 3.55 15.70 -9.59
CA GLU A 83 2.83 16.77 -10.29
C GLU A 83 1.53 17.18 -9.60
N VAL A 84 0.79 16.24 -9.00
CA VAL A 84 -0.55 16.50 -8.50
C VAL A 84 -0.68 16.20 -7.00
N PRO A 85 -1.34 17.08 -6.21
CA PRO A 85 -1.63 16.80 -4.80
C PRO A 85 -2.39 15.48 -4.60
N GLN A 86 -2.01 14.74 -3.54
CA GLN A 86 -2.53 13.38 -3.30
C GLN A 86 -3.60 13.30 -2.20
N GLY A 87 -3.96 14.44 -1.59
CA GLY A 87 -4.92 14.46 -0.48
C GLY A 87 -6.30 13.91 -0.84
N GLU A 88 -6.79 14.20 -2.05
CA GLU A 88 -8.10 13.73 -2.52
C GLU A 88 -8.11 12.21 -2.76
N GLY A 89 -7.06 11.66 -3.40
CA GLY A 89 -6.93 10.22 -3.59
C GLY A 89 -6.89 9.45 -2.26
N LEU A 90 -6.18 10.00 -1.27
CA LEU A 90 -6.17 9.43 0.08
C LEU A 90 -7.55 9.56 0.75
N SER A 91 -8.18 10.73 0.70
CA SER A 91 -9.50 10.98 1.28
C SER A 91 -10.58 10.03 0.73
N ASN A 92 -10.62 9.84 -0.60
CA ASN A 92 -11.54 8.93 -1.25
C ASN A 92 -11.31 7.48 -0.81
N THR A 93 -10.04 7.08 -0.64
CA THR A 93 -9.68 5.76 -0.14
C THR A 93 -10.15 5.56 1.30
N LEU A 94 -9.93 6.54 2.17
CA LEU A 94 -10.37 6.50 3.56
C LEU A 94 -11.90 6.44 3.66
N TRP A 95 -12.62 7.16 2.79
CA TRP A 95 -14.08 7.09 2.75
C TRP A 95 -14.60 5.68 2.42
N ILE A 96 -13.98 5.00 1.45
CA ILE A 96 -14.30 3.60 1.13
C ILE A 96 -14.01 2.68 2.33
N LEU A 97 -12.86 2.87 2.99
CA LEU A 97 -12.50 2.08 4.16
C LEU A 97 -13.44 2.28 5.33
N LEU A 98 -13.91 3.51 5.55
CA LEU A 98 -14.94 3.80 6.54
C LEU A 98 -16.24 3.06 6.24
N GLY A 99 -16.66 3.00 4.96
CA GLY A 99 -17.80 2.19 4.55
C GLY A 99 -17.63 0.72 4.92
N ILE A 100 -16.47 0.13 4.61
CA ILE A 100 -16.15 -1.27 4.91
C ILE A 100 -16.16 -1.54 6.43
N LEU A 101 -15.56 -0.65 7.22
CA LEU A 101 -15.53 -0.78 8.68
C LEU A 101 -16.92 -0.60 9.31
N ALA A 102 -17.78 0.23 8.70
CA ALA A 102 -19.16 0.43 9.12
C ALA A 102 -20.12 -0.70 8.67
N GLY A 103 -19.65 -1.67 7.87
CA GLY A 103 -20.47 -2.76 7.34
C GLY A 103 -21.39 -2.35 6.18
N LEU A 104 -21.09 -1.25 5.50
CA LEU A 104 -21.74 -0.76 4.28
C LEU A 104 -21.02 -1.27 3.02
#